data_AF-A0A4Q6ATW9-F1
#
_entry.id   AF-A0A4Q6ATW9-F1
#
_cell.length_a   1.000
_cell.length_b   1.000
_cell.length_c   1.000
_cell.angle_alpha   90.00
_cell.angle_beta   90.00
_cell.angle_gamma   90.00
#
_symmetry.space_group_name_H-M   'P 1'
#
loop_
_entity.id
_entity.type
_entity.pdbx_description
1 polymer ?
#
loop_
_entity_poly.entity_id
_entity_poly.type
_entity_poly.pdbx_seq_one_letter_code
_entity_poly.pdbx_strand_id
1 'polypeptide(L)'
;MRVTFLLIACLGLVACQHDTWALNTAPRSPAAANERLLPTCMSFLAGIDEMSPKELKAENERWLKVSPDKKAEDDVRGALVAGMYQAKTRNYPKAVELLSPLANKKSLDEGCRTSIRLYSDALNDLAQSDRDLAAERKQKGELERKLKALSDIERDISQRDSKGHGL
;
A
#
# COMPACT_ATOMS: atom_id res chain seq x y z
N MET A 1 -8.20 4.69 10.52
CA MET A 1 -6.89 4.59 11.20
C MET A 1 -6.74 3.25 11.94
N ARG A 2 -6.88 2.11 11.25
CA ARG A 2 -6.73 0.77 11.86
C ARG A 2 -5.86 -0.20 11.03
N VAL A 3 -5.41 0.20 9.84
CA VAL A 3 -4.61 -0.65 8.94
C VAL A 3 -3.12 -0.66 9.34
N THR A 4 -2.63 0.42 9.93
CA THR A 4 -1.25 0.53 10.47
C THR A 4 -0.98 -0.44 11.62
N PHE A 5 -1.99 -0.83 12.40
CA PHE A 5 -1.84 -1.80 13.48
C PHE A 5 -1.73 -3.26 12.99
N LEU A 6 -2.32 -3.56 11.83
CA LEU A 6 -2.28 -4.90 11.24
C LEU A 6 -0.93 -5.20 10.57
N LEU A 7 -0.27 -4.15 10.03
CA LEU A 7 1.11 -4.21 9.56
C LEU A 7 2.07 -4.67 10.68
N ILE A 8 1.94 -4.12 11.89
CA ILE A 8 2.82 -4.44 13.03
C ILE A 8 2.53 -5.84 13.60
N ALA A 9 1.26 -6.26 13.64
CA ALA A 9 0.89 -7.59 14.15
C ALA A 9 1.37 -8.73 13.24
N CYS A 10 1.41 -8.52 11.92
CA CYS A 10 1.95 -9.51 10.98
C CYS A 10 3.49 -9.49 10.91
N LEU A 11 4.13 -8.33 11.11
CA LEU A 11 5.59 -8.18 11.04
C LEU A 11 6.32 -8.55 12.35
N GLY A 12 5.63 -8.56 13.50
CA GLY A 12 6.23 -8.75 14.82
C GLY A 12 6.32 -10.18 15.35
N LEU A 13 5.67 -11.17 14.72
CA LEU A 13 5.47 -12.50 15.33
C LEU A 13 6.42 -13.62 14.83
N VAL A 14 7.23 -13.40 13.80
CA VAL A 14 8.22 -14.40 13.35
C VAL A 14 9.61 -13.92 13.70
N ALA A 15 9.94 -14.07 14.99
CA ALA A 15 11.26 -13.91 15.52
C ALA A 15 12.26 -14.91 14.91
N CYS A 16 13.55 -14.58 15.08
CA CYS A 16 14.72 -15.45 15.04
C CYS A 16 15.39 -15.68 13.68
N GLN A 17 16.57 -15.04 13.58
CA GLN A 17 17.81 -15.58 13.04
C GLN A 17 17.76 -16.13 11.61
N HIS A 18 18.17 -15.31 10.65
CA HIS A 18 19.34 -15.54 9.78
C HIS A 18 19.24 -14.58 8.58
N ASP A 19 19.73 -13.35 8.75
CA ASP A 19 19.83 -12.39 7.65
C ASP A 19 21.17 -12.57 6.91
N THR A 20 21.11 -13.19 5.73
CA THR A 20 22.23 -13.18 4.76
C THR A 20 22.42 -11.81 4.09
N TRP A 21 21.52 -10.84 4.34
CA TRP A 21 21.63 -9.46 3.84
C TRP A 21 22.80 -8.66 4.47
N ALA A 22 23.38 -9.17 5.56
CA ALA A 22 24.51 -8.54 6.25
C ALA A 22 25.90 -9.07 5.81
N LEU A 23 26.00 -10.10 4.95
CA LEU A 23 27.26 -10.83 4.75
C LEU A 23 28.08 -10.47 3.50
N ASN A 24 27.62 -9.57 2.62
CA ASN A 24 28.38 -9.20 1.41
C ASN A 24 29.03 -7.82 1.42
N THR A 25 28.99 -7.09 2.53
CA THR A 25 29.65 -5.78 2.67
C THR A 25 30.53 -5.64 3.91
N ALA A 26 31.02 -6.75 4.48
CA ALA A 26 32.02 -6.68 5.54
C ALA A 26 33.39 -6.30 4.93
N PRO A 27 34.02 -5.18 5.34
CA PRO A 27 35.41 -4.91 4.96
C PRO A 27 36.32 -5.98 5.60
N ARG A 28 37.24 -6.57 4.82
CA ARG A 28 38.24 -7.55 5.27
C ARG A 28 39.33 -6.96 6.20
N SER A 29 39.00 -6.05 7.10
CA SER A 29 39.98 -5.45 8.02
C SER A 29 39.39 -5.23 9.42
N PRO A 30 40.08 -5.66 10.50
CA PRO A 30 39.52 -5.72 11.85
C PRO A 30 39.59 -4.39 12.63
N ALA A 31 39.65 -3.23 11.96
CA ALA A 31 39.92 -1.94 12.61
C ALA A 31 38.75 -0.93 12.60
N ALA A 32 37.51 -1.38 12.42
CA ALA A 32 36.34 -0.50 12.48
C ALA A 32 35.13 -1.19 13.13
N ALA A 33 35.32 -1.70 14.34
CA ALA A 33 34.23 -2.20 15.20
C ALA A 33 33.53 -1.04 15.93
N ASN A 34 33.09 -0.01 15.20
CA ASN A 34 32.07 0.93 15.67
C ASN A 34 30.79 0.63 14.91
N GLU A 35 29.82 0.10 15.64
CA GLU A 35 28.44 -0.23 15.27
C GLU A 35 27.91 0.57 14.08
N ARG A 36 28.06 0.02 12.88
CA ARG A 36 27.23 0.34 11.74
C ARG A 36 26.51 -0.94 11.38
N LEU A 37 25.43 -1.23 12.12
CA LEU A 37 24.44 -2.19 11.67
C LEU A 37 24.00 -1.74 10.27
N LEU A 38 24.42 -2.45 9.24
CA LEU A 38 23.75 -2.36 7.96
C LEU A 38 22.26 -2.62 8.22
N PRO A 39 21.34 -1.81 7.66
CA PRO A 39 19.92 -2.09 7.83
C PRO A 39 19.64 -3.52 7.36
N THR A 40 18.76 -4.24 8.04
CA THR A 40 18.18 -5.53 7.62
C THR A 40 17.01 -5.26 6.67
N CYS A 41 16.56 -6.22 5.83
CA CYS A 41 15.45 -5.95 4.89
C CYS A 41 14.25 -5.36 5.66
N MET A 42 14.01 -5.90 6.86
CA MET A 42 12.97 -5.46 7.77
C MET A 42 13.17 -4.03 8.29
N SER A 43 14.39 -3.62 8.68
CA SER A 43 14.61 -2.24 9.13
C SER A 43 14.53 -1.23 7.98
N PHE A 44 14.88 -1.64 6.76
CA PHE A 44 14.67 -0.84 5.56
C PHE A 44 13.17 -0.65 5.26
N LEU A 45 12.39 -1.74 5.33
CA LEU A 45 10.93 -1.68 5.16
C LEU A 45 10.26 -0.82 6.23
N ALA A 46 10.66 -0.95 7.51
CA ALA A 46 10.17 -0.11 8.59
C ALA A 46 10.46 1.39 8.33
N GLY A 47 11.69 1.70 7.90
CA GLY A 47 12.05 3.07 7.54
C GLY A 47 11.22 3.64 6.39
N ILE A 48 10.89 2.83 5.38
CA ILE A 48 10.00 3.26 4.28
C ILE A 48 8.56 3.46 4.74
N ASP A 49 8.07 2.60 5.63
CA ASP A 49 6.70 2.71 6.14
C ASP A 49 6.49 3.97 6.97
N GLU A 50 7.50 4.40 7.72
CA GLU A 50 7.47 5.64 8.51
C GLU A 50 7.51 6.90 7.63
N MET A 51 8.05 6.83 6.41
CA MET A 51 8.15 7.99 5.52
C MET A 51 6.77 8.54 5.13
N SER A 52 6.65 9.87 5.11
CA SER A 52 5.51 10.54 4.52
C SER A 52 5.44 10.30 2.99
N PRO A 53 4.27 10.48 2.35
CA PRO A 53 4.16 10.35 0.89
C PRO A 53 5.09 11.29 0.11
N LYS A 54 5.46 12.45 0.68
CA LYS A 54 6.36 13.42 0.05
C LYS A 54 7.81 12.94 0.10
N GLU A 55 8.24 12.45 1.26
CA GLU A 55 9.58 11.88 1.45
C GLU A 55 9.76 10.64 0.58
N LEU A 56 8.74 9.78 0.58
CA LEU A 56 8.75 8.56 -0.22
C LEU A 56 8.78 8.85 -1.73
N LYS A 57 8.13 9.93 -2.17
CA LYS A 57 8.23 10.42 -3.55
C LYS A 57 9.66 10.85 -3.90
N ALA A 58 10.29 11.65 -3.03
CA ALA A 58 11.65 12.13 -3.24
C ALA A 58 12.66 10.96 -3.27
N GLU A 59 12.49 9.98 -2.39
CA GLU A 59 13.32 8.78 -2.37
C GLU A 59 13.10 7.93 -3.64
N ASN A 60 11.86 7.76 -4.09
CA ASN A 60 11.56 7.07 -5.35
C ASN A 60 12.23 7.77 -6.56
N GLU A 61 12.15 9.10 -6.64
CA GLU A 61 12.83 9.87 -7.69
C GLU A 61 14.35 9.76 -7.62
N ARG A 62 14.91 9.68 -6.41
CA ARG A 62 16.34 9.45 -6.19
C ARG A 62 16.75 8.07 -6.72
N TRP A 63 16.00 7.01 -6.39
CA TRP A 63 16.25 5.66 -6.90
C TRP A 63 16.15 5.59 -8.43
N LEU A 64 15.22 6.32 -9.04
CA LEU A 64 15.13 6.40 -10.51
C LEU A 64 16.36 7.08 -11.15
N LYS A 65 16.98 8.07 -10.48
CA LYS A 65 18.14 8.80 -11.00
C LYS A 65 19.47 8.06 -10.81
N VAL A 66 19.60 7.29 -9.73
CA VAL A 66 20.85 6.58 -9.35
C VAL A 66 21.02 5.27 -10.12
N SER A 67 20.08 4.87 -10.98
CA SER A 67 19.97 3.50 -11.52
C SER A 67 20.34 3.27 -13.00
N PRO A 68 21.43 3.83 -13.57
CA PRO A 68 21.90 3.38 -14.89
C PRO A 68 22.78 2.10 -14.83
N ASP A 69 23.52 1.83 -13.75
CA ASP A 69 24.43 0.67 -13.62
C ASP A 69 23.99 -0.26 -12.46
N LYS A 70 23.17 -1.27 -12.75
CA LYS A 70 22.46 -2.04 -11.72
C LYS A 70 23.27 -3.23 -11.17
N LYS A 71 23.54 -3.21 -9.85
CA LYS A 71 23.72 -4.42 -9.05
C LYS A 71 22.34 -4.98 -8.65
N ALA A 72 22.22 -6.30 -8.56
CA ALA A 72 20.95 -6.99 -8.32
C ALA A 72 20.23 -6.62 -7.00
N GLU A 73 20.94 -6.06 -6.01
CA GLU A 73 20.41 -5.62 -4.70
C GLU A 73 19.78 -4.22 -4.75
N ASP A 74 20.38 -3.28 -5.49
CA ASP A 74 19.87 -1.92 -5.66
C ASP A 74 18.52 -1.94 -6.40
N ASP A 75 18.33 -2.93 -7.28
CA ASP A 75 17.05 -3.22 -7.92
C ASP A 75 15.94 -3.61 -6.93
N VAL A 76 16.28 -4.31 -5.84
CA VAL A 76 15.28 -4.71 -4.83
C VAL A 76 14.84 -3.52 -4.01
N ARG A 77 15.79 -2.72 -3.54
CA ARG A 77 15.49 -1.52 -2.74
C ARG A 77 14.70 -0.51 -3.55
N GLY A 78 15.09 -0.25 -4.80
CA GLY A 78 14.34 0.60 -5.71
C GLY A 78 12.91 0.10 -5.94
N ALA A 79 12.74 -1.20 -6.17
CA ALA A 79 11.40 -1.79 -6.37
C ALA A 79 10.52 -1.71 -5.11
N LEU A 80 11.10 -1.90 -3.91
CA LEU A 80 10.40 -1.75 -2.64
C LEU A 80 9.93 -0.31 -2.41
N VAL A 81 10.82 0.67 -2.60
CA VAL A 81 10.49 2.10 -2.47
C VAL A 81 9.39 2.48 -3.48
N ALA A 82 9.53 2.06 -4.73
CA ALA A 82 8.55 2.33 -5.77
C ALA A 82 7.19 1.69 -5.47
N GLY A 83 7.17 0.43 -5.04
CA GLY A 83 5.93 -0.27 -4.68
C GLY A 83 5.21 0.38 -3.50
N MET A 84 5.95 0.72 -2.44
CA MET A 84 5.41 1.43 -1.26
C MET A 84 4.90 2.82 -1.63
N TYR A 85 5.59 3.54 -2.51
CA TYR A 85 5.14 4.83 -3.02
C TYR A 85 3.77 4.72 -3.72
N GLN A 86 3.63 3.74 -4.63
CA GLN A 86 2.37 3.50 -5.33
C GLN A 86 1.24 3.09 -4.36
N ALA A 87 1.55 2.29 -3.33
CA ALA A 87 0.58 1.92 -2.32
C ALA A 87 0.07 3.15 -1.53
N LYS A 88 0.98 4.05 -1.10
CA LYS A 88 0.60 5.27 -0.37
C LYS A 88 -0.18 6.27 -1.22
N THR A 89 -0.01 6.26 -2.53
CA THR A 89 -0.80 7.07 -3.48
C THR A 89 -2.09 6.39 -3.96
N ARG A 90 -2.46 5.25 -3.34
CA ARG A 90 -3.65 4.44 -3.67
C ARG A 90 -3.63 3.83 -5.07
N ASN A 91 -2.46 3.68 -5.68
CA ASN A 91 -2.29 2.93 -6.91
C ASN A 91 -1.93 1.47 -6.58
N TYR A 92 -2.87 0.76 -5.95
CA TYR A 92 -2.67 -0.60 -5.47
C TYR A 92 -2.28 -1.60 -6.59
N PRO A 93 -2.87 -1.57 -7.80
CA PRO A 93 -2.47 -2.49 -8.86
C PRO A 93 -0.99 -2.34 -9.23
N LYS A 94 -0.51 -1.08 -9.35
CA LYS A 94 0.89 -0.83 -9.67
C LYS A 94 1.82 -1.20 -8.53
N ALA A 95 1.39 -1.00 -7.29
CA ALA A 95 2.14 -1.42 -6.11
C ALA A 95 2.36 -2.94 -6.10
N VAL A 96 1.31 -3.73 -6.36
CA VAL A 96 1.39 -5.20 -6.45
C VAL A 96 2.29 -5.65 -7.61
N GLU A 97 2.19 -5.02 -8.77
CA GLU A 97 3.06 -5.31 -9.92
C GLU A 97 4.55 -5.15 -9.58
N LEU A 98 4.90 -4.13 -8.81
CA LEU A 98 6.29 -3.84 -8.43
C LEU A 98 6.81 -4.74 -7.30
N LEU A 99 5.94 -5.16 -6.38
CA LEU A 99 6.31 -5.92 -5.18
C LEU A 99 6.24 -7.44 -5.39
N SER A 100 5.30 -7.93 -6.20
CA SER A 100 5.10 -9.37 -6.44
C SER A 100 6.34 -10.12 -6.95
N PRO A 101 7.23 -9.57 -7.80
CA PRO A 101 8.43 -10.29 -8.21
C PRO A 101 9.43 -10.49 -7.06
N LEU A 102 9.38 -9.62 -6.05
CA LEU A 102 10.29 -9.67 -4.90
C LEU A 102 9.92 -10.81 -3.94
N ALA A 103 8.64 -11.18 -3.86
CA ALA A 103 8.15 -12.28 -3.03
C ALA A 103 8.83 -13.63 -3.32
N ASN A 104 9.45 -13.81 -4.48
CA ASN A 104 10.14 -15.04 -4.87
C ASN A 104 11.65 -14.83 -5.14
N LYS A 105 12.19 -13.66 -4.79
CA LYS A 105 13.59 -13.35 -5.07
C LYS A 105 14.51 -14.06 -4.06
N LYS A 106 15.40 -14.90 -4.57
CA LYS A 106 16.32 -15.73 -3.76
C LYS A 106 17.34 -14.92 -2.95
N SER A 107 17.61 -13.67 -3.36
CA SER A 107 18.53 -12.78 -2.64
C SER A 107 17.92 -12.19 -1.36
N LEU A 108 16.61 -12.33 -1.16
CA LEU A 108 15.93 -11.93 0.07
C LEU A 108 15.90 -13.12 1.05
N ASP A 109 15.81 -12.85 2.33
CA ASP A 109 15.51 -13.86 3.33
C ASP A 109 14.02 -14.27 3.28
N GLU A 110 13.66 -15.39 3.91
CA GLU A 110 12.28 -15.89 3.88
C GLU A 110 11.31 -14.98 4.64
N GLY A 111 11.77 -14.29 5.70
CA GLY A 111 10.96 -13.34 6.44
C GLY A 111 10.56 -12.15 5.58
N CYS A 112 11.53 -11.53 4.91
CA CYS A 112 11.32 -10.44 3.95
C CYS A 112 10.41 -10.88 2.78
N ARG A 113 10.61 -12.08 2.21
CA ARG A 113 9.71 -12.62 1.18
C ARG A 113 8.28 -12.78 1.69
N THR A 114 8.11 -13.33 2.89
CA THR A 114 6.79 -13.55 3.50
C THR A 114 6.09 -12.22 3.79
N SER A 115 6.80 -11.24 4.35
CA SER A 115 6.29 -9.89 4.57
C SER A 115 5.80 -9.23 3.28
N ILE A 116 6.56 -9.37 2.18
CA ILE A 116 6.18 -8.83 0.87
C ILE A 116 4.92 -9.52 0.31
N ARG A 117 4.79 -10.85 0.48
CA ARG A 117 3.59 -11.60 0.06
C ARG A 117 2.35 -11.10 0.82
N LEU A 118 2.42 -11.09 2.15
CA LEU A 118 1.32 -10.63 3.01
C LEU A 118 0.92 -9.19 2.69
N TYR A 119 1.90 -8.32 2.43
CA TYR A 119 1.63 -6.95 2.03
C TYR A 119 0.96 -6.86 0.66
N SER A 120 1.41 -7.66 -0.32
CA SER A 120 0.80 -7.71 -1.65
C SER A 120 -0.66 -8.19 -1.60
N ASP A 121 -0.96 -9.17 -0.74
CA ASP A 121 -2.32 -9.66 -0.51
C ASP A 121 -3.20 -8.55 0.10
N ALA A 122 -2.70 -7.87 1.13
CA ALA A 122 -3.41 -6.74 1.74
C ALA A 122 -3.67 -5.60 0.74
N LEU A 123 -2.76 -5.34 -0.21
CA LEU A 123 -2.98 -4.36 -1.28
C LEU A 123 -4.08 -4.81 -2.25
N ASN A 124 -4.18 -6.11 -2.55
CA ASN A 124 -5.28 -6.64 -3.36
C ASN A 124 -6.63 -6.47 -2.66
N ASP A 125 -6.69 -6.74 -1.35
CA ASP A 125 -7.90 -6.55 -0.54
C ASP A 125 -8.33 -5.08 -0.50
N LEU A 126 -7.37 -4.16 -0.32
CA LEU A 126 -7.63 -2.73 -0.39
C LEU A 126 -8.13 -2.30 -1.77
N ALA A 127 -7.54 -2.84 -2.85
CA ALA A 127 -7.99 -2.57 -4.20
C ALA A 127 -9.43 -3.03 -4.44
N GLN A 128 -9.83 -4.17 -3.87
CA GLN A 128 -11.19 -4.66 -3.96
C GLN A 128 -12.15 -3.79 -3.14
N SER A 129 -11.78 -3.45 -1.91
CA SER A 129 -12.59 -2.58 -1.05
C SER A 129 -12.86 -1.20 -1.66
N ASP A 130 -11.87 -0.60 -2.34
CA ASP A 130 -12.06 0.68 -3.05
C ASP A 130 -13.05 0.56 -4.22
N ARG A 131 -13.09 -0.58 -4.92
CA ARG A 131 -14.10 -0.84 -5.97
C ARG A 131 -15.49 -1.00 -5.38
N ASP A 132 -15.61 -1.75 -4.29
CA ASP A 132 -16.89 -1.98 -3.62
C ASP A 132 -17.47 -0.66 -3.10
N LEU A 133 -16.64 0.17 -2.47
CA LEU A 133 -17.02 1.49 -1.99
C LEU A 133 -17.43 2.45 -3.13
N ALA A 134 -16.80 2.34 -4.31
CA ALA A 134 -17.22 3.07 -5.49
C ALA A 134 -18.60 2.58 -6.02
N ALA A 135 -18.84 1.27 -5.99
CA ALA A 135 -20.13 0.69 -6.38
C ALA A 135 -21.25 1.12 -5.42
N GLU A 136 -21.01 1.10 -4.11
CA GLU A 136 -21.97 1.57 -3.10
C GLU A 136 -22.31 3.05 -3.29
N ARG A 137 -21.30 3.90 -3.55
CA ARG A 137 -21.53 5.33 -3.82
C ARG A 137 -22.43 5.55 -5.04
N LYS A 138 -22.26 4.74 -6.09
CA LYS A 138 -23.12 4.79 -7.28
C LYS A 138 -24.55 4.39 -6.94
N GLN A 139 -24.73 3.28 -6.22
CA GLN A 139 -26.05 2.82 -5.77
C GLN A 139 -26.75 3.85 -4.89
N LYS A 140 -26.02 4.47 -3.96
CA LYS A 140 -26.54 5.55 -3.11
C LYS A 140 -27.06 6.72 -3.96
N GLY A 141 -26.30 7.17 -4.95
CA GLY A 141 -26.74 8.25 -5.84
C GLY A 141 -27.94 7.87 -6.74
N GLU A 142 -28.11 6.59 -7.07
CA GLU A 142 -29.33 6.10 -7.74
C GLU A 142 -30.53 6.10 -6.80
N LEU A 143 -30.35 5.66 -5.55
CA LEU A 143 -31.41 5.67 -4.54
C LEU A 143 -31.85 7.10 -4.17
N GLU A 144 -30.91 8.03 -4.02
CA GLU A 144 -31.23 9.44 -3.77
C GLU A 144 -32.06 10.06 -4.91
N ARG A 145 -31.76 9.70 -6.17
CA ARG A 145 -32.56 10.13 -7.33
C ARG A 145 -33.97 9.54 -7.31
N LYS A 146 -34.11 8.24 -6.97
CA LYS A 146 -35.42 7.59 -6.84
C LYS A 146 -36.24 8.20 -5.71
N LEU A 147 -35.61 8.47 -4.56
CA LEU A 147 -36.26 9.09 -3.42
C LEU A 147 -36.75 10.50 -3.74
N LYS A 148 -35.95 11.29 -4.45
CA LYS A 148 -36.37 12.60 -4.94
C LYS A 148 -37.56 12.52 -5.90
N ALA A 149 -37.53 11.59 -6.85
CA ALA A 149 -38.64 11.39 -7.79
C ALA A 149 -39.94 10.99 -7.07
N LEU A 150 -39.87 10.11 -6.06
CA LEU A 150 -41.03 9.76 -5.24
C LEU A 150 -41.58 10.96 -4.47
N SER A 151 -40.70 11.76 -3.87
CA SER A 151 -41.11 12.98 -3.15
C SER A 151 -41.76 14.02 -4.07
N ASP A 152 -41.29 14.16 -5.31
CA ASP A 152 -41.91 15.02 -6.32
C ASP A 152 -43.31 14.51 -6.73
N ILE A 153 -43.48 13.20 -6.89
CA ILE A 153 -44.78 12.58 -7.17
C ILE A 153 -45.77 12.80 -6.01
N GLU A 154 -45.34 12.59 -4.76
CA GLU A 154 -46.19 12.83 -3.58
C GLU A 154 -46.64 14.29 -3.48
N ARG A 155 -45.74 15.23 -3.79
CA ARG A 155 -46.05 16.66 -3.85
C ARG A 155 -47.09 16.96 -4.94
N ASP A 156 -46.94 16.38 -6.13
CA ASP A 156 -47.87 16.56 -7.24
C ASP A 156 -49.26 15.99 -6.92
N ILE A 157 -49.34 14.82 -6.28
CA ILE A 157 -50.61 14.21 -5.83
C ILE A 157 -51.29 15.14 -4.80
N SER A 158 -50.56 15.59 -3.78
CA SER A 158 -51.08 16.48 -2.74
C SER A 158 -51.63 17.80 -3.31
N GLN A 159 -51.00 18.33 -4.36
CA GLN A 159 -51.45 19.53 -5.05
C GLN A 159 -52.69 19.30 -5.92
N ARG A 160 -52.90 18.09 -6.44
CA ARG A 160 -54.12 17.73 -7.19
C ARG A 160 -55.30 17.54 -6.25
N ASP A 161 -55.10 16.85 -5.14
CA ASP A 161 -56.15 16.59 -4.14
C ASP A 161 -56.67 17.90 -3.51
N SER A 162 -55.78 18.85 -3.21
CA SER A 162 -56.17 20.17 -2.69
C SER A 162 -56.94 21.04 -3.69
N LYS A 163 -56.83 20.78 -5.00
CA LYS A 163 -57.62 21.46 -6.05
C LYS A 163 -58.95 20.77 -6.35
N GLY A 164 -59.08 19.48 -6.03
CA GLY A 164 -60.27 18.66 -6.31
C GLY A 164 -61.41 18.81 -5.31
N HIS A 165 -61.16 19.33 -4.10
CA HIS A 165 -62.17 19.49 -3.04
C HIS A 165 -62.85 20.88 -2.97
N GLY A 166 -62.78 21.65 -4.06
CA GLY A 166 -63.42 22.97 -4.18
C GLY A 166 -64.78 22.99 -4.90
N LEU A 167 -65.46 21.85 -5.05
CA LEU A 167 -66.80 21.74 -5.66
C LEU A 167 -67.85 21.36 -4.61
#